data_AF-A0A3P1W4H5-F1
#
_entry.id   AF-A0A3P1W4H5-F1
#
_cell.length_a   1.000
_cell.length_b   1.000
_cell.length_c   1.000
_cell.angle_alpha   90.00
_cell.angle_beta   90.00
_cell.angle_gamma   90.00
#
_symmetry.space_group_name_H-M   'P 1'
#
loop_
_entity.id
_entity.type
_entity.pdbx_description
1 polymer ?
#
loop_
_entity_poly.entity_id
_entity_poly.type
_entity_poly.pdbx_seq_one_letter_code
_entity_poly.pdbx_strand_id
1 'polypeptide(L)'
;MQKGQAITYKRLPFINQRNRNMKMKHLIAGALACASLSAMAADHSVSYSCDQGRHVTVRYKFNKMGIPVSAETSILGSKQVLQYDLQNSDDVDTIFKNKTGYRLASNELNSKNYRNSQIIITAPNDEILFKNCQVSSKASAQKSTAAASASNTVAYACQQGRLSIDYKFNKVGIPVSATTQLQGKRRTLQYDLNDSDDVDTFFKGQGYRISTEAMTRDNFRSLAVMVTGPNDKILYKSCMPAK
;
A
#
# COMPACT_ATOMS: atom_id res chain seq x y z
N MET A 1 -65.10 -10.27 -0.51
CA MET A 1 -64.51 -10.80 0.74
C MET A 1 -65.29 -12.04 1.15
N GLN A 2 -64.61 -12.97 1.85
CA GLN A 2 -65.02 -14.30 2.34
C GLN A 2 -64.82 -15.52 1.42
N LYS A 3 -64.22 -16.52 2.08
CA LYS A 3 -63.63 -17.79 1.64
C LYS A 3 -64.68 -18.91 1.59
N GLY A 4 -64.41 -19.96 0.82
CA GLY A 4 -65.03 -21.28 0.98
C GLY A 4 -64.20 -22.35 0.27
N GLN A 5 -63.64 -23.28 1.04
CA GLN A 5 -62.80 -24.41 0.62
C GLN A 5 -63.65 -25.58 0.09
N ALA A 6 -63.06 -26.47 -0.72
CA ALA A 6 -63.42 -27.90 -0.68
C ALA A 6 -62.26 -28.79 -1.15
N ILE A 7 -62.03 -29.82 -0.33
CA ILE A 7 -61.00 -30.86 -0.39
C ILE A 7 -61.52 -32.02 -1.24
N THR A 8 -60.65 -32.76 -1.91
CA THR A 8 -60.98 -34.12 -2.39
C THR A 8 -59.83 -35.08 -2.07
N TYR A 9 -60.12 -36.06 -1.21
CA TYR A 9 -59.37 -37.29 -1.06
C TYR A 9 -60.38 -38.45 -1.05
N LYS A 10 -60.17 -39.47 -1.87
CA LYS A 10 -60.61 -40.84 -1.56
C LYS A 10 -59.78 -41.91 -2.28
N ARG A 11 -59.66 -43.03 -1.57
CA ARG A 11 -58.68 -44.12 -1.55
C ARG A 11 -58.93 -45.28 -2.54
N LEU A 12 -57.81 -45.84 -3.04
CA LEU A 12 -57.36 -47.27 -3.09
C LEU A 12 -58.18 -48.29 -3.93
N PRO A 13 -57.72 -49.55 -4.20
CA PRO A 13 -56.45 -50.26 -3.90
C PRO A 13 -55.83 -50.84 -5.22
N PHE A 14 -54.77 -51.65 -5.34
CA PHE A 14 -54.42 -52.93 -4.71
C PHE A 14 -52.97 -53.27 -5.05
N ILE A 15 -52.23 -53.72 -4.04
CA ILE A 15 -50.85 -54.20 -4.14
C ILE A 15 -50.89 -55.66 -4.62
N ASN A 16 -50.03 -56.03 -5.59
CA ASN A 16 -49.60 -57.41 -5.76
C ASN A 16 -48.07 -57.45 -5.75
N GLN A 17 -47.51 -57.77 -4.58
CA GLN A 17 -46.09 -58.07 -4.41
C GLN A 17 -45.85 -59.54 -4.77
N ARG A 18 -44.90 -59.79 -5.69
CA ARG A 18 -44.09 -61.00 -5.63
C ARG A 18 -42.60 -60.63 -5.66
N ASN A 19 -41.96 -61.09 -4.60
CA ASN A 19 -40.54 -61.06 -4.29
C ASN A 19 -39.64 -61.53 -5.43
N ARG A 20 -38.53 -60.81 -5.65
CA ARG A 20 -37.19 -61.42 -5.72
C ARG A 20 -36.16 -60.54 -5.03
N ASN A 21 -35.50 -61.13 -4.04
CA ASN A 21 -34.33 -60.62 -3.33
C ASN A 21 -33.14 -60.51 -4.28
N MET A 22 -32.42 -59.38 -4.27
CA MET A 22 -30.96 -59.38 -4.14
C MET A 22 -30.44 -57.98 -3.75
N LYS A 23 -29.69 -57.93 -2.64
CA LYS A 23 -28.98 -56.76 -2.14
C LYS A 23 -27.82 -56.39 -3.09
N MET A 24 -27.68 -55.13 -3.46
CA MET A 24 -26.36 -54.50 -3.60
C MET A 24 -26.51 -52.98 -3.53
N LYS A 25 -25.82 -52.39 -2.56
CA LYS A 25 -25.71 -50.95 -2.30
C LYS A 25 -25.08 -50.28 -3.52
N HIS A 26 -25.55 -49.10 -3.92
CA HIS A 26 -24.71 -47.93 -4.22
C HIS A 26 -25.59 -46.67 -4.37
N LEU A 27 -25.40 -45.74 -3.44
CA LEU A 27 -25.78 -44.34 -3.57
C LEU A 27 -24.86 -43.72 -4.62
N ILE A 28 -25.42 -43.11 -5.67
CA ILE A 28 -24.70 -42.12 -6.48
C ILE A 28 -25.43 -40.80 -6.31
N ALA A 29 -24.82 -39.94 -5.49
CA ALA A 29 -25.14 -38.52 -5.38
C ALA A 29 -24.66 -37.81 -6.66
N GLY A 30 -25.56 -37.10 -7.33
CA GLY A 30 -25.21 -36.20 -8.42
C GLY A 30 -24.73 -34.86 -7.84
N ALA A 31 -23.46 -34.56 -8.01
CA ALA A 31 -22.80 -33.36 -7.51
C ALA A 31 -22.68 -32.26 -8.58
N LEU A 32 -22.91 -31.02 -8.13
CA LEU A 32 -22.20 -29.76 -8.40
C LEU A 32 -22.15 -29.17 -9.83
N ALA A 33 -22.66 -27.93 -9.90
CA ALA A 33 -21.92 -26.83 -10.52
C ALA A 33 -22.19 -25.54 -9.72
N CYS A 34 -21.56 -25.38 -8.56
CA CYS A 34 -21.35 -24.05 -7.99
C CYS A 34 -20.32 -23.36 -8.89
N ALA A 35 -20.73 -22.30 -9.59
CA ALA A 35 -19.80 -21.37 -10.20
C ALA A 35 -18.91 -20.81 -9.09
N SER A 36 -17.67 -21.28 -9.02
CA SER A 36 -16.61 -20.65 -8.24
C SER A 36 -16.30 -19.31 -8.91
N LEU A 37 -17.01 -18.27 -8.48
CA LEU A 37 -16.48 -16.91 -8.54
C LEU A 37 -15.15 -16.95 -7.78
N SER A 38 -14.07 -17.08 -8.54
CA SER A 38 -12.74 -16.84 -8.03
C SER A 38 -12.77 -15.39 -7.57
N ALA A 39 -12.87 -15.17 -6.26
CA ALA A 39 -12.58 -13.88 -5.67
C ALA A 39 -11.11 -13.61 -5.98
N MET A 40 -10.85 -13.04 -7.16
CA MET A 40 -9.53 -12.56 -7.53
C MET A 40 -9.17 -11.55 -6.47
N ALA A 41 -8.09 -11.83 -5.73
CA ALA A 41 -7.61 -10.96 -4.67
C ALA A 41 -7.65 -9.51 -5.17
N ALA A 42 -8.54 -8.70 -4.60
CA ALA A 42 -8.73 -7.30 -4.95
C ALA A 42 -7.54 -6.51 -4.37
N ASP A 43 -6.37 -6.79 -4.93
CA ASP A 43 -5.09 -6.38 -4.40
C ASP A 43 -4.87 -4.92 -4.79
N HIS A 44 -5.34 -4.01 -3.92
CA HIS A 44 -5.16 -2.56 -3.99
C HIS A 44 -5.50 -1.88 -5.34
N SER A 45 -6.33 -2.52 -6.17
CA SER A 45 -6.87 -1.94 -7.41
C SER A 45 -8.04 -1.01 -7.13
N VAL A 46 -8.03 0.14 -7.80
CA VAL A 46 -9.08 1.16 -7.77
C VAL A 46 -9.42 1.53 -9.21
N SER A 47 -10.69 1.43 -9.56
CA SER A 47 -11.21 1.91 -10.84
C SER A 47 -11.73 3.33 -10.68
N TYR A 48 -11.38 4.18 -11.64
CA TYR A 48 -11.74 5.59 -11.66
C TYR A 48 -12.60 5.91 -12.86
N SER A 49 -13.56 6.81 -12.64
CA SER A 49 -14.31 7.52 -13.68
C SER A 49 -13.78 8.94 -13.75
N CYS A 50 -13.41 9.37 -14.94
CA CYS A 50 -12.78 10.66 -15.20
C CYS A 50 -13.63 11.50 -16.15
N ASP A 51 -13.24 12.76 -16.33
CA ASP A 51 -13.84 13.64 -17.33
C ASP A 51 -13.85 12.99 -18.74
N GLN A 52 -14.84 13.38 -19.55
CA GLN A 52 -15.05 12.90 -20.92
C GLN A 52 -15.40 11.40 -21.01
N GLY A 53 -15.93 10.82 -19.93
CA GLY A 53 -16.33 9.41 -19.90
C GLY A 53 -15.13 8.45 -19.95
N ARG A 54 -13.93 8.93 -19.64
CA ARG A 54 -12.72 8.09 -19.59
C ARG A 54 -12.69 7.28 -18.31
N HIS A 55 -12.12 6.08 -18.41
CA HIS A 55 -11.97 5.17 -17.28
C HIS A 55 -10.53 4.69 -17.18
N VAL A 56 -10.04 4.55 -15.96
CA VAL A 56 -8.70 4.01 -15.69
C VAL A 56 -8.72 3.18 -14.43
N THR A 57 -8.06 2.03 -14.46
CA THR A 57 -7.83 1.21 -13.26
C THR A 57 -6.37 1.38 -12.85
N VAL A 58 -6.17 1.71 -11.58
CA VAL A 58 -4.85 1.85 -10.98
C VAL A 58 -4.70 0.80 -9.88
N ARG A 59 -3.64 0.01 -9.95
CA ARG A 59 -3.22 -0.90 -8.89
C ARG A 59 -2.12 -0.25 -8.08
N TYR A 60 -2.40 0.05 -6.82
CA TYR A 60 -1.40 0.60 -5.91
C TYR A 60 -0.60 -0.50 -5.23
N LYS A 61 0.65 -0.23 -4.92
CA LYS A 61 1.46 -1.04 -4.02
C LYS A 61 1.89 -0.15 -2.85
N PHE A 62 1.72 -0.66 -1.65
CA PHE A 62 2.18 -0.03 -0.42
C PHE A 62 3.32 -0.85 0.17
N ASN A 63 4.22 -0.20 0.90
CA ASN A 63 5.07 -0.92 1.84
C ASN A 63 4.22 -1.31 3.06
N LYS A 64 4.81 -2.05 4.00
CA LYS A 64 4.05 -2.52 5.17
C LYS A 64 3.63 -1.38 6.13
N MET A 65 4.30 -0.23 6.10
CA MET A 65 3.84 1.00 6.78
C MET A 65 2.58 1.63 6.17
N GLY A 66 2.13 1.13 5.02
CA GLY A 66 1.05 1.74 4.27
C GLY A 66 1.45 2.96 3.44
N ILE A 67 2.75 3.19 3.25
CA ILE A 67 3.29 4.26 2.41
C ILE A 67 3.26 3.79 0.95
N PRO A 68 2.81 4.63 -0.01
CA PRO A 68 2.81 4.24 -1.41
C PRO A 68 4.21 3.98 -1.95
N VAL A 69 4.34 2.92 -2.77
CA VAL A 69 5.60 2.53 -3.42
C VAL A 69 5.46 2.65 -4.93
N SER A 70 4.35 2.16 -5.49
CA SER A 70 4.10 2.24 -6.93
C SER A 70 2.62 2.31 -7.27
N ALA A 71 2.31 2.87 -8.42
CA ALA A 71 1.01 2.84 -9.07
C ALA A 71 1.16 2.22 -10.45
N GLU A 72 0.42 1.15 -10.73
CA GLU A 72 0.40 0.46 -12.02
C GLU A 72 -0.92 0.71 -12.74
N THR A 73 -0.86 1.08 -14.02
CA THR A 73 -2.05 1.30 -14.84
C THR A 73 -1.76 1.10 -16.32
N SER A 74 -2.78 0.88 -17.15
CA SER A 74 -2.64 0.83 -18.61
C SER A 74 -2.98 2.20 -19.20
N ILE A 75 -2.02 2.83 -19.89
CA ILE A 75 -2.18 4.11 -20.56
C ILE A 75 -1.93 3.86 -22.05
N LEU A 76 -2.90 4.21 -22.90
CA LEU A 76 -2.85 3.97 -24.35
C LEU A 76 -2.53 2.52 -24.71
N GLY A 77 -3.10 1.56 -23.97
CA GLY A 77 -2.89 0.12 -24.18
C GLY A 77 -1.56 -0.42 -23.67
N SER A 78 -0.67 0.44 -23.14
CA SER A 78 0.62 0.03 -22.58
C SER A 78 0.62 0.10 -21.06
N LYS A 79 1.06 -0.98 -20.41
CA LYS A 79 1.26 -1.01 -18.96
C LYS A 79 2.34 -0.01 -18.55
N GLN A 80 1.97 0.91 -17.66
CA GLN A 80 2.86 1.87 -17.01
C GLN A 80 2.98 1.52 -15.54
N VAL A 81 4.22 1.43 -15.06
CA VAL A 81 4.52 1.31 -13.62
C VAL A 81 5.18 2.61 -13.17
N LEU A 82 4.47 3.39 -12.36
CA LEU A 82 4.91 4.67 -11.82
C LEU A 82 5.40 4.45 -10.39
N GLN A 83 6.57 5.00 -10.06
CA GLN A 83 7.17 4.92 -8.73
C GLN A 83 6.79 6.14 -7.90
N TYR A 84 6.59 5.95 -6.60
CA TYR A 84 6.33 7.06 -5.68
C TYR A 84 7.46 8.08 -5.70
N ASP A 85 7.13 9.34 -5.92
CA ASP A 85 8.08 10.44 -5.99
C ASP A 85 8.24 11.10 -4.62
N LEU A 86 9.18 10.56 -3.83
CA LEU A 86 9.51 11.05 -2.50
C LEU A 86 9.85 12.54 -2.45
N GLN A 87 10.36 13.12 -3.54
CA GLN A 87 10.81 14.51 -3.58
C GLN A 87 9.66 15.49 -3.83
N ASN A 88 8.63 15.06 -4.54
CA ASN A 88 7.52 15.92 -4.95
C ASN A 88 6.19 15.58 -4.26
N SER A 89 6.18 14.55 -3.42
CA SER A 89 5.02 14.20 -2.59
C SER A 89 5.10 14.84 -1.21
N ASP A 90 3.96 15.22 -0.67
CA ASP A 90 3.81 15.90 0.60
C ASP A 90 2.51 15.50 1.33
N ASP A 91 2.14 16.23 2.39
CA ASP A 91 0.97 15.97 3.25
C ASP A 91 -0.39 16.24 2.63
N VAL A 92 -0.41 16.88 1.48
CA VAL A 92 -1.63 17.18 0.75
C VAL A 92 -1.66 16.45 -0.58
N ASP A 93 -0.50 16.22 -1.21
CA ASP A 93 -0.37 15.68 -2.55
C ASP A 93 0.57 14.47 -2.62
N THR A 94 0.16 13.43 -3.35
CA THR A 94 0.97 12.25 -3.66
C THR A 94 1.26 12.21 -5.14
N ILE A 95 2.54 12.13 -5.50
CA ILE A 95 3.01 12.08 -6.89
C ILE A 95 3.67 10.74 -7.16
N PHE A 96 3.32 10.12 -8.28
CA PHE A 96 4.05 9.00 -8.87
C PHE A 96 4.56 9.40 -10.24
N LYS A 97 5.74 8.90 -10.62
CA LYS A 97 6.30 9.10 -11.96
C LYS A 97 7.05 7.89 -12.47
N ASN A 98 7.21 7.78 -13.77
CA ASN A 98 8.10 6.79 -14.37
C ASN A 98 9.18 7.45 -15.23
N LYS A 99 10.13 6.64 -15.73
CA LYS A 99 11.26 7.12 -16.53
C LYS A 99 10.84 7.67 -17.90
N THR A 100 9.68 7.27 -18.40
CA THR A 100 9.18 7.75 -19.69
C THR A 100 8.46 9.09 -19.57
N GLY A 101 8.25 9.60 -18.34
CA GLY A 101 7.69 10.92 -18.08
C GLY A 101 6.20 10.95 -17.74
N TYR A 102 5.52 9.79 -17.66
CA TYR A 102 4.14 9.76 -17.16
C TYR A 102 4.10 10.10 -15.68
N ARG A 103 3.08 10.84 -15.28
CA ARG A 103 2.85 11.25 -13.88
C ARG A 103 1.43 10.92 -13.47
N LEU A 104 1.28 10.42 -12.24
CA LEU A 104 -0.01 10.32 -11.54
C LEU A 104 0.08 11.22 -10.32
N ALA A 105 -0.85 12.16 -10.20
CA ALA A 105 -1.00 13.01 -9.03
C ALA A 105 -2.31 12.64 -8.32
N SER A 106 -2.30 12.70 -6.99
CA SER A 106 -3.42 12.44 -6.11
C SER A 106 -3.34 13.39 -4.92
N ASN A 107 -4.45 13.58 -4.19
CA ASN A 107 -4.35 14.04 -2.80
C ASN A 107 -3.58 13.02 -1.94
N GLU A 108 -3.31 13.34 -0.66
CA GLU A 108 -2.65 12.45 0.31
C GLU A 108 -3.15 11.01 0.14
N LEU A 109 -2.23 10.09 -0.15
CA LEU A 109 -2.54 8.70 -0.46
C LEU A 109 -1.70 7.79 0.42
N ASN A 110 -2.37 6.88 1.12
CA ASN A 110 -1.81 5.83 1.94
C ASN A 110 -2.72 4.58 1.88
N SER A 111 -2.27 3.47 2.47
CA SER A 111 -3.03 2.21 2.44
C SER A 111 -4.42 2.28 3.07
N LYS A 112 -4.71 3.31 3.87
CA LYS A 112 -6.01 3.51 4.54
C LYS A 112 -6.98 4.34 3.71
N ASN A 113 -6.50 5.28 2.90
CA ASN A 113 -7.36 6.25 2.19
C ASN A 113 -7.35 6.12 0.65
N TYR A 114 -6.52 5.25 0.05
CA TYR A 114 -6.35 5.16 -1.41
C TYR A 114 -7.63 4.88 -2.20
N ARG A 115 -8.65 4.27 -1.59
CA ARG A 115 -9.96 4.02 -2.21
C ARG A 115 -10.87 5.25 -2.26
N ASN A 116 -10.41 6.37 -1.69
CA ASN A 116 -11.18 7.60 -1.56
C ASN A 116 -10.46 8.81 -2.18
N SER A 117 -9.22 8.64 -2.60
CA SER A 117 -8.41 9.69 -3.22
C SER A 117 -8.80 9.88 -4.68
N GLN A 118 -8.75 11.13 -5.14
CA GLN A 118 -8.93 11.51 -6.54
C GLN A 118 -7.58 11.50 -7.26
N ILE A 119 -7.58 11.30 -8.58
CA ILE A 119 -6.33 11.31 -9.36
C ILE A 119 -6.39 12.17 -10.62
N ILE A 120 -5.21 12.55 -11.09
CA ILE A 120 -4.95 13.11 -12.41
C ILE A 120 -3.75 12.34 -13.01
N ILE A 121 -3.81 12.01 -14.29
CA ILE A 121 -2.70 11.39 -15.02
C ILE A 121 -2.28 12.30 -16.16
N THR A 122 -0.99 12.57 -16.24
CA THR A 122 -0.37 13.44 -17.24
C THR A 122 0.67 12.67 -18.05
N ALA A 123 0.71 12.93 -19.35
CA ALA A 123 1.69 12.41 -20.29
C ALA A 123 3.06 13.12 -20.16
N PRO A 124 4.12 12.59 -20.81
CA PRO A 124 5.45 13.18 -20.75
C PRO A 124 5.56 14.60 -21.33
N ASN A 125 4.63 14.98 -22.21
CA ASN A 125 4.49 16.31 -22.81
C ASN A 125 3.56 17.24 -22.01
N ASP A 126 3.31 16.94 -20.74
CA ASP A 126 2.39 17.65 -19.83
C ASP A 126 0.91 17.64 -20.26
N GLU A 127 0.52 16.82 -21.24
CA GLU A 127 -0.87 16.64 -21.64
C GLU A 127 -1.65 15.85 -20.58
N ILE A 128 -2.82 16.35 -20.16
CA ILE A 128 -3.68 15.68 -19.18
C ILE A 128 -4.48 14.56 -19.86
N LEU A 129 -4.04 13.31 -19.65
CA LEU A 129 -4.67 12.10 -20.20
C LEU A 129 -5.88 11.63 -19.40
N PHE A 130 -5.94 11.93 -18.10
CA PHE A 130 -7.07 11.59 -17.25
C PHE A 130 -7.25 12.71 -16.22
N LYS A 131 -8.40 13.36 -16.23
CA LYS A 131 -8.69 14.56 -15.42
C LYS A 131 -9.85 14.29 -14.47
N ASN A 132 -9.77 14.87 -13.27
CA ASN A 132 -10.83 14.83 -12.25
C ASN A 132 -11.36 13.42 -11.98
N CYS A 133 -10.45 12.46 -11.86
CA CYS A 133 -10.80 11.05 -11.72
C CYS A 133 -11.25 10.75 -10.30
N GLN A 134 -12.50 10.28 -10.16
CA GLN A 134 -13.07 9.86 -8.89
C GLN A 134 -13.25 8.35 -8.87
N VAL A 135 -13.15 7.76 -7.68
CA VAL A 135 -13.32 6.31 -7.52
C VAL A 135 -14.72 5.91 -7.94
N SER A 136 -14.81 5.00 -8.91
CA SER A 136 -16.05 4.40 -9.37
C SER A 136 -16.53 3.43 -8.27
N SER A 137 -17.32 3.95 -7.32
CA SER A 137 -17.97 3.32 -6.14
C SER A 137 -17.37 3.61 -4.73
N LYS A 138 -18.02 4.58 -4.05
CA LYS A 138 -18.13 4.90 -2.59
C LYS A 138 -16.88 5.25 -1.73
N ALA A 139 -16.71 6.57 -1.56
CA ALA A 139 -16.59 7.42 -0.34
C ALA A 139 -15.70 7.05 0.88
N SER A 140 -14.74 7.95 1.18
CA SER A 140 -14.60 8.75 2.44
C SER A 140 -13.23 9.45 2.54
N ALA A 141 -13.23 10.78 2.47
CA ALA A 141 -12.06 11.62 2.69
C ALA A 141 -11.73 11.77 4.19
N GLN A 142 -10.44 11.81 4.54
CA GLN A 142 -9.97 12.34 5.82
C GLN A 142 -8.82 13.31 5.57
N LYS A 143 -8.92 14.48 6.21
CA LYS A 143 -8.05 15.65 6.09
C LYS A 143 -6.99 15.62 7.20
N SER A 144 -5.72 15.78 6.85
CA SER A 144 -4.58 15.88 7.77
C SER A 144 -4.08 17.34 7.86
N THR A 145 -3.51 17.69 9.01
CA THR A 145 -3.07 19.05 9.37
C THR A 145 -1.57 19.05 9.72
N ALA A 146 -0.79 19.90 9.03
CA ALA A 146 0.67 20.02 9.18
C ALA A 146 1.11 20.82 10.42
N ALA A 147 2.22 20.42 11.05
CA ALA A 147 2.90 21.16 12.11
C ALA A 147 4.36 21.53 11.74
N ALA A 148 4.81 22.68 12.28
CA ALA A 148 5.99 23.45 11.87
C ALA A 148 7.36 22.91 12.34
N SER A 149 8.41 23.36 11.67
CA SER A 149 9.77 22.79 11.64
C SER A 149 10.65 23.13 12.86
N ALA A 150 11.11 22.09 13.57
CA ALA A 150 12.27 22.12 14.46
C ALA A 150 13.49 21.47 13.77
N SER A 151 14.72 21.86 14.11
CA SER A 151 15.96 21.31 13.52
C SER A 151 15.99 19.78 13.51
N ASN A 152 16.08 19.13 12.34
CA ASN A 152 15.95 17.67 12.21
C ASN A 152 17.23 16.88 12.55
N THR A 153 18.20 17.51 13.21
CA THR A 153 19.42 16.85 13.67
C THR A 153 19.21 16.22 15.05
N VAL A 154 19.67 14.97 15.21
CA VAL A 154 19.74 14.26 16.49
C VAL A 154 21.20 13.87 16.75
N ALA A 155 21.70 14.23 17.93
CA ALA A 155 22.97 13.73 18.44
C ALA A 155 22.73 12.42 19.20
N TYR A 156 23.63 11.46 19.04
CA TYR A 156 23.55 10.14 19.63
C TYR A 156 24.81 9.84 20.44
N ALA A 157 24.62 9.12 21.54
CA ALA A 157 25.67 8.43 22.27
C ALA A 157 25.58 6.93 21.94
N CYS A 158 26.66 6.37 21.39
CA CYS A 158 26.78 4.99 20.96
C CYS A 158 27.92 4.30 21.73
N GLN A 159 28.00 2.98 21.64
CA GLN A 159 29.12 2.22 22.22
C GLN A 159 30.48 2.65 21.65
N GLN A 160 30.52 3.06 20.38
CA GLN A 160 31.72 3.46 19.64
C GLN A 160 31.96 4.99 19.66
N GLY A 161 31.21 5.74 20.48
CA GLY A 161 31.35 7.18 20.63
C GLY A 161 30.11 7.97 20.19
N ARG A 162 30.31 9.21 19.75
CA ARG A 162 29.22 10.13 19.39
C ARG A 162 28.95 10.13 17.89
N LEU A 163 27.69 10.29 17.52
CA LEU A 163 27.23 10.35 16.14
C LEU A 163 26.14 11.43 16.04
N SER A 164 26.21 12.30 15.02
CA SER A 164 25.12 13.26 14.75
C SER A 164 24.49 12.94 13.40
N ILE A 165 23.18 12.78 13.37
CA ILE A 165 22.43 12.46 12.15
C ILE A 165 21.43 13.58 11.89
N ASP A 166 21.52 14.19 10.71
CA ASP A 166 20.53 15.13 10.18
C ASP A 166 19.52 14.38 9.33
N TYR A 167 18.27 14.34 9.77
CA TYR A 167 17.18 13.71 9.04
C TYR A 167 16.48 14.71 8.13
N LYS A 168 16.00 14.22 6.99
CA LYS A 168 15.04 14.96 6.18
C LYS A 168 13.77 14.15 6.09
N PHE A 169 12.66 14.88 6.14
CA PHE A 169 11.32 14.34 5.97
C PHE A 169 10.65 15.10 4.83
N ASN A 170 9.84 14.43 4.02
CA ASN A 170 8.91 15.11 3.12
C ASN A 170 7.80 15.80 3.94
N LYS A 171 6.87 16.54 3.34
CA LYS A 171 5.95 17.34 4.17
C LYS A 171 4.93 16.50 4.97
N VAL A 172 4.60 15.25 4.58
CA VAL A 172 3.88 14.24 5.40
C VAL A 172 4.63 13.76 6.64
N GLY A 173 5.91 14.08 6.79
CA GLY A 173 6.69 13.59 7.92
C GLY A 173 7.23 12.16 7.73
N ILE A 174 7.27 11.67 6.48
CA ILE A 174 7.94 10.41 6.13
C ILE A 174 9.43 10.69 5.91
N PRO A 175 10.35 9.88 6.46
CA PRO A 175 11.78 10.05 6.27
C PRO A 175 12.16 9.91 4.80
N VAL A 176 13.00 10.81 4.29
CA VAL A 176 13.55 10.75 2.92
C VAL A 176 15.06 10.52 2.92
N SER A 177 15.79 11.06 3.90
CA SER A 177 17.24 10.84 3.98
C SER A 177 17.78 11.04 5.38
N ALA A 178 18.91 10.40 5.67
CA ALA A 178 19.71 10.60 6.87
C ALA A 178 21.15 10.99 6.46
N THR A 179 21.64 12.12 6.97
CA THR A 179 22.98 12.63 6.65
C THR A 179 23.87 12.65 7.88
N THR A 180 25.05 12.04 7.79
CA THR A 180 25.98 11.94 8.92
C THR A 180 27.43 11.78 8.46
N GLN A 181 28.39 11.96 9.37
CA GLN A 181 29.82 11.75 9.13
C GLN A 181 30.18 10.29 9.40
N LEU A 182 30.51 9.51 8.37
CA LEU A 182 30.96 8.12 8.50
C LEU A 182 32.38 7.99 7.97
N GLN A 183 33.28 7.50 8.82
CA GLN A 183 34.71 7.34 8.50
C GLN A 183 35.34 8.64 7.95
N GLY A 184 35.07 9.76 8.61
CA GLY A 184 35.64 11.07 8.24
C GLY A 184 35.03 11.75 7.01
N LYS A 185 34.02 11.14 6.37
CA LYS A 185 33.35 11.72 5.20
C LYS A 185 31.84 11.87 5.40
N ARG A 186 31.29 12.97 4.88
CA ARG A 186 29.85 13.24 4.94
C ARG A 186 29.14 12.29 3.98
N ARG A 187 28.21 11.50 4.52
CA ARG A 187 27.39 10.55 3.77
C ARG A 187 25.93 10.93 3.92
N THR A 188 25.20 10.86 2.82
CA THR A 188 23.74 10.95 2.81
C THR A 188 23.19 9.61 2.37
N LEU A 189 22.38 9.01 3.22
CA LEU A 189 21.74 7.72 3.04
C LEU A 189 20.27 7.98 2.72
N GLN A 190 19.75 7.32 1.69
CA GLN A 190 18.38 7.49 1.24
C GLN A 190 17.49 6.50 1.98
N TYR A 191 16.27 6.93 2.31
CA TYR A 191 15.26 6.03 2.86
C TYR A 191 15.00 4.85 1.91
N ASP A 192 15.07 3.63 2.43
CA ASP A 192 14.88 2.41 1.66
C ASP A 192 13.42 1.94 1.76
N LEU A 193 12.65 2.30 0.73
CA LEU A 193 11.23 1.93 0.60
C LEU A 193 10.99 0.41 0.56
N ASN A 194 11.97 -0.38 0.12
CA ASN A 194 11.80 -1.82 -0.09
C ASN A 194 12.00 -2.61 1.21
N ASP A 195 12.90 -2.14 2.06
CA ASP A 195 13.24 -2.82 3.30
C ASP A 195 12.46 -2.28 4.51
N SER A 196 12.02 -1.02 4.48
CA SER A 196 11.36 -0.39 5.64
C SER A 196 9.90 -0.82 5.77
N ASP A 197 9.46 -1.07 7.00
CA ASP A 197 8.12 -1.48 7.38
C ASP A 197 7.62 -0.79 8.67
N ASP A 198 6.45 -1.22 9.16
CA ASP A 198 5.77 -0.67 10.34
C ASP A 198 6.49 -0.92 11.66
N VAL A 199 7.57 -1.71 11.64
CA VAL A 199 8.42 -1.97 12.79
C VAL A 199 9.78 -1.31 12.62
N ASP A 200 10.36 -1.37 11.42
CA ASP A 200 11.73 -0.92 11.16
C ASP A 200 11.83 0.11 10.00
N THR A 201 12.68 1.11 10.17
CA THR A 201 13.08 2.06 9.13
C THR A 201 14.56 1.87 8.77
N PHE A 202 14.84 1.86 7.47
CA PHE A 202 16.18 1.73 6.93
C PHE A 202 16.55 2.89 6.02
N PHE A 203 17.78 3.37 6.18
CA PHE A 203 18.42 4.26 5.21
C PHE A 203 19.65 3.56 4.63
N LYS A 204 19.83 3.61 3.32
CA LYS A 204 20.96 2.97 2.63
C LYS A 204 21.67 3.91 1.65
N GLY A 205 22.94 3.63 1.42
CA GLY A 205 23.73 4.30 0.39
C GLY A 205 25.22 4.06 0.55
N GLN A 206 25.91 3.89 -0.57
CA GLN A 206 27.37 3.75 -0.61
C GLN A 206 27.90 2.60 0.29
N GLY A 207 27.13 1.53 0.44
CA GLY A 207 27.48 0.37 1.28
C GLY A 207 27.24 0.56 2.78
N TYR A 208 26.71 1.70 3.21
CA TYR A 208 26.31 1.93 4.60
C TYR A 208 24.80 1.77 4.77
N ARG A 209 24.39 1.41 5.98
CA ARG A 209 23.00 1.31 6.41
C ARG A 209 22.82 1.95 7.79
N ILE A 210 21.77 2.75 7.94
CA ILE A 210 21.22 3.12 9.26
C ILE A 210 19.93 2.33 9.43
N SER A 211 19.78 1.68 10.57
CA SER A 211 18.54 1.00 10.97
C SER A 211 18.03 1.54 12.29
N THR A 212 16.71 1.64 12.40
CA THR A 212 15.97 2.17 13.55
C THR A 212 14.56 1.58 13.53
N GLU A 213 13.82 1.76 14.61
CA GLU A 213 12.37 1.51 14.63
C GLU A 213 11.64 2.41 13.62
N ALA A 214 10.37 2.09 13.32
CA ALA A 214 9.50 2.86 12.44
C ALA A 214 9.53 4.36 12.76
N MET A 215 10.01 5.16 11.80
CA MET A 215 10.34 6.56 12.01
C MET A 215 9.37 7.48 11.28
N THR A 216 8.92 8.51 11.99
CA THR A 216 8.19 9.66 11.47
C THR A 216 8.83 10.96 11.99
N ARG A 217 8.40 12.09 11.43
CA ARG A 217 8.79 13.42 11.95
C ARG A 217 8.44 13.61 13.44
N ASP A 218 7.45 12.90 13.96
CA ASP A 218 6.98 13.10 15.33
C ASP A 218 7.79 12.30 16.36
N ASN A 219 8.35 11.15 15.96
CA ASN A 219 9.02 10.24 16.89
C ASN A 219 10.55 10.14 16.72
N PHE A 220 11.13 10.65 15.64
CA PHE A 220 12.55 10.38 15.30
C PHE A 220 13.58 10.74 16.39
N ARG A 221 13.26 11.69 17.28
CA ARG A 221 14.15 12.16 18.35
C ARG A 221 14.25 11.20 19.54
N SER A 222 13.35 10.22 19.64
CA SER A 222 13.36 9.23 20.71
C SER A 222 13.91 7.87 20.28
N LEU A 223 14.12 7.65 18.97
CA LEU A 223 14.47 6.34 18.44
C LEU A 223 15.96 6.04 18.58
N ALA A 224 16.27 4.80 18.98
CA ALA A 224 17.63 4.28 18.95
C ALA A 224 18.05 3.92 17.52
N VAL A 225 19.33 4.04 17.21
CA VAL A 225 19.85 3.69 15.88
C VAL A 225 21.04 2.73 15.93
N MET A 226 21.26 2.04 14.82
CA MET A 226 22.47 1.27 14.55
C MET A 226 23.00 1.64 13.16
N VAL A 227 24.31 1.75 13.03
CA VAL A 227 24.99 2.04 11.76
C VAL A 227 25.89 0.88 11.38
N THR A 228 25.63 0.34 10.20
CA THR A 228 26.43 -0.72 9.57
C THR A 228 27.14 -0.12 8.36
N GLY A 229 28.43 -0.41 8.21
CA GLY A 229 29.25 -0.02 7.07
C GLY A 229 29.34 -1.12 6.01
N PRO A 230 30.18 -0.91 4.98
CA PRO A 230 30.43 -1.91 3.95
C PRO A 230 30.88 -3.24 4.55
N ASN A 231 30.49 -4.35 3.91
CA ASN A 231 30.76 -5.72 4.36
C ASN A 231 30.14 -6.05 5.74
N ASP A 232 28.98 -5.47 6.04
CA ASP A 232 28.19 -5.71 7.26
C ASP A 232 28.92 -5.39 8.59
N LYS A 233 30.00 -4.60 8.52
CA LYS A 233 30.73 -4.17 9.72
C LYS A 233 29.89 -3.18 10.52
N ILE A 234 29.56 -3.51 11.76
CA ILE A 234 28.91 -2.57 12.69
C ILE A 234 29.89 -1.45 13.03
N LEU A 235 29.53 -0.21 12.70
CA LEU A 235 30.32 0.99 12.97
C LEU A 235 29.86 1.68 14.26
N TYR A 236 28.54 1.75 14.45
CA TYR A 236 27.93 2.32 15.65
C TYR A 236 26.78 1.43 16.12
N LYS A 237 26.83 1.00 17.37
CA LYS A 237 25.88 0.09 18.00
C LYS A 237 25.21 0.76 19.19
N SER A 238 23.92 0.44 19.38
CA SER A 238 23.11 0.87 20.53
C SER A 238 23.19 2.38 20.73
N CYS A 239 23.01 3.14 19.64
CA CYS A 239 23.04 4.59 19.69
C CYS A 239 21.74 5.11 20.26
N MET A 240 21.79 5.75 21.42
CA MET A 240 20.65 6.42 22.04
C MET A 240 20.74 7.92 21.82
N PRO A 241 19.62 8.62 21.59
CA PRO A 241 19.61 10.08 21.54
C PRO A 241 20.29 10.66 22.79
N ALA A 242 21.29 11.50 22.57
CA ALA A 242 21.98 12.20 23.65
C ALA A 242 21.06 13.33 24.16
N LYS A 243 20.92 13.40 25.49
CA LYS A 243 20.23 14.52 26.16
C LYS A 243 21.06 15.80 26.08
#